data_AF-A0A0U3AJE2-F1
#
_entry.id   AF-A0A0U3AJE2-F1
#
_cell.length_a   1.000
_cell.length_b   1.000
_cell.length_c   1.000
_cell.angle_alpha   90.00
_cell.angle_beta   90.00
_cell.angle_gamma   90.00
#
_symmetry.space_group_name_H-M   'P 1'
#
loop_
_entity.id
_entity.type
_entity.pdbx_description
1 polymer ?
#
loop_
_entity_poly.entity_id
_entity_poly.type
_entity_poly.pdbx_seq_one_letter_code
_entity_poly.pdbx_strand_id
1 'polypeptide(L)'
;HNWVARNIRYVGIGFEDGGWTSQPASAVLASRYGDCKAHGTILKALLAAQGIEANLIAVNADLQFTLTEVATPNFDHAIAYVPAIDQYLDPTASLLSFGSLPANLGGKPALNIDKGTMVRIPVPTADRFKLATDTQYTLASDGTREARSVLSGTGTGASLGRYRAQGLETVDRTNTARKLIEQAGLSGTGDYSFPNPRELSDGYAITATFRISKPVELGEWTRIR
;
A
#
# COMPACT_ATOMS: atom_id res chain seq x y z
N HIS A 1 3.49 11.85 -9.14
CA HIS A 1 3.08 10.52 -8.63
C HIS A 1 1.83 10.60 -7.75
N ASN A 2 1.95 11.01 -6.47
CA ASN A 2 0.85 10.93 -5.49
C ASN A 2 -0.44 11.60 -5.93
N TRP A 3 -0.35 12.72 -6.66
CA TRP A 3 -1.52 13.37 -7.22
C TRP A 3 -2.29 12.46 -8.17
N VAL A 4 -1.62 11.72 -9.06
CA VAL A 4 -2.26 10.80 -10.01
C VAL A 4 -2.96 9.68 -9.24
N ALA A 5 -2.23 9.02 -8.32
CA ALA A 5 -2.75 7.92 -7.52
C ALA A 5 -3.98 8.28 -6.65
N ARG A 6 -4.13 9.56 -6.30
CA ARG A 6 -5.27 10.07 -5.51
C ARG A 6 -6.42 10.61 -6.35
N ASN A 7 -6.12 11.20 -7.51
CA ASN A 7 -7.10 11.98 -8.28
C ASN A 7 -7.57 11.29 -9.55
N ILE A 8 -6.97 10.17 -9.94
CA ILE A 8 -7.42 9.34 -11.05
C ILE A 8 -7.93 8.04 -10.44
N ARG A 9 -9.19 7.70 -10.72
CA ARG A 9 -9.82 6.48 -10.23
C ARG A 9 -9.48 5.32 -11.16
N TYR A 10 -9.00 4.22 -10.58
CA TYR A 10 -8.78 2.99 -11.34
C TYR A 10 -10.11 2.42 -11.85
N VAL A 11 -10.23 2.29 -13.17
CA VAL A 11 -11.37 1.69 -13.86
C VAL A 11 -10.80 0.80 -14.95
N GLY A 12 -10.69 -0.49 -14.64
CA GLY A 12 -10.14 -1.50 -15.55
C GLY A 12 -11.19 -1.98 -16.56
N ILE A 13 -11.62 -1.11 -17.47
CA ILE A 13 -12.52 -1.52 -18.55
C ILE A 13 -11.80 -1.37 -19.88
N GLY A 14 -11.42 -2.52 -20.46
CA GLY A 14 -10.70 -2.62 -21.72
C GLY A 14 -11.61 -2.40 -22.94
N PHE A 15 -12.17 -1.20 -23.08
CA PHE A 15 -13.11 -0.90 -24.15
C PHE A 15 -12.46 -0.63 -25.53
N GLU A 16 -11.13 -0.44 -25.61
CA GLU A 16 -10.44 -0.03 -26.84
C GLU A 16 -9.29 -0.99 -27.20
N ASP A 17 -9.22 -1.40 -28.48
CA ASP A 17 -8.11 -2.12 -29.16
C ASP A 17 -7.50 -3.34 -28.42
N GLY A 18 -8.33 -4.11 -27.70
CA GLY A 18 -7.87 -5.29 -26.96
C GLY A 18 -7.09 -4.96 -25.68
N GLY A 19 -7.14 -3.71 -25.20
CA GLY A 19 -6.60 -3.31 -23.90
C GLY A 19 -5.12 -2.94 -23.90
N TRP A 20 -4.51 -2.64 -25.06
CA TRP A 20 -3.08 -2.28 -25.16
C TRP A 20 -2.82 -0.77 -25.29
N THR A 21 -3.80 0.00 -25.78
CA THR A 21 -3.68 1.43 -25.98
C THR A 21 -4.24 2.20 -24.77
N SER A 22 -3.58 3.29 -24.38
CA SER A 22 -4.12 4.22 -23.38
C SER A 22 -5.03 5.25 -24.01
N GLN A 23 -6.05 5.69 -23.27
CA GLN A 23 -6.71 6.96 -23.55
C GLN A 23 -5.70 8.13 -23.53
N PRO A 24 -5.91 9.20 -24.31
CA PRO A 24 -5.08 10.40 -24.26
C PRO A 24 -5.04 11.03 -22.87
N ALA A 25 -3.90 11.58 -22.47
CA ALA A 25 -3.74 12.21 -21.15
C ALA A 25 -4.77 13.33 -20.88
N SER A 26 -5.16 14.10 -21.90
CA SER A 26 -6.21 15.12 -21.79
C SER A 26 -7.57 14.53 -21.42
N ALA A 27 -7.92 13.38 -22.00
CA ALA A 27 -9.15 12.66 -21.69
C ALA A 27 -9.12 12.11 -20.26
N VAL A 28 -8.01 11.49 -19.84
CA VAL A 28 -7.82 11.00 -18.46
C VAL A 28 -7.90 12.15 -17.44
N LEU A 29 -7.33 13.31 -17.77
CA LEU A 29 -7.38 14.50 -16.91
C LEU A 29 -8.80 15.06 -16.78
N ALA A 30 -9.57 15.04 -17.87
CA ALA A 30 -10.95 15.50 -17.87
C ALA A 30 -11.89 14.53 -17.13
N SER A 31 -11.74 13.23 -17.39
CA SER A 31 -12.63 12.17 -16.87
C SER A 31 -12.30 11.75 -15.44
N ARG A 32 -11.04 11.92 -15.02
CA ARG A 32 -10.51 11.47 -13.72
C ARG A 32 -10.63 9.97 -13.48
N TYR A 33 -10.65 9.16 -14.53
CA TYR A 33 -10.59 7.70 -14.41
C TYR A 33 -9.80 7.04 -15.54
N GLY A 34 -9.38 5.79 -15.32
CA GLY A 34 -8.80 4.94 -16.35
C GLY A 34 -8.10 3.72 -15.75
N ASP A 35 -7.55 2.85 -16.59
CA ASP A 35 -6.80 1.66 -16.14
C ASP A 35 -5.31 1.96 -15.92
N CYS A 36 -4.46 0.93 -15.85
CA CYS A 36 -3.03 1.07 -15.60
C CYS A 36 -2.31 1.94 -16.64
N LYS A 37 -2.67 1.80 -17.91
CA LYS A 37 -2.07 2.57 -19.01
C LYS A 37 -2.48 4.03 -18.93
N ALA A 38 -3.75 4.30 -18.59
CA ALA A 38 -4.23 5.66 -18.38
C ALA A 38 -3.48 6.37 -17.24
N HIS A 39 -3.24 5.69 -16.12
CA HIS A 39 -2.48 6.23 -14.99
C HIS A 39 -1.01 6.50 -15.35
N GLY A 40 -0.36 5.57 -16.06
CA GLY A 40 0.99 5.75 -16.57
C GLY A 40 1.09 6.93 -17.55
N THR A 41 0.13 7.03 -18.48
CA THR A 41 0.10 8.05 -19.54
C THR A 41 -0.09 9.45 -18.98
N ILE A 42 -1.04 9.66 -18.05
CA ILE A 42 -1.22 10.97 -17.42
C ILE A 42 -0.02 11.33 -16.53
N LEU A 43 0.58 10.37 -15.83
CA LEU A 43 1.79 10.62 -15.04
C LEU A 43 2.94 11.09 -15.95
N LYS A 44 3.19 10.38 -17.05
CA LYS A 44 4.20 10.75 -18.05
C LYS A 44 3.94 12.14 -18.63
N ALA A 45 2.69 12.46 -19.00
CA ALA A 45 2.33 13.77 -19.54
C ALA A 45 2.55 14.91 -18.53
N LEU A 46 2.18 14.71 -17.27
CA LEU A 46 2.39 15.70 -16.21
C LEU A 46 3.89 15.93 -15.92
N LEU A 47 4.70 14.88 -15.96
CA LEU A 47 6.16 14.99 -15.82
C LEU A 47 6.78 15.71 -17.01
N ALA A 48 6.36 15.37 -18.24
CA ALA A 48 6.82 16.03 -19.45
C ALA A 48 6.49 17.53 -19.46
N ALA A 49 5.31 17.93 -18.94
CA ALA A 49 4.94 19.34 -18.77
C ALA A 49 5.83 20.10 -17.77
N GLN A 50 6.64 19.41 -16.97
CA GLN A 50 7.66 19.96 -16.07
C GLN A 50 9.09 19.75 -16.60
N GLY A 51 9.25 19.27 -17.83
CA GLY A 51 10.56 18.97 -18.43
C GLY A 51 11.21 17.70 -17.88
N ILE A 52 10.46 16.80 -17.23
CA ILE A 52 10.96 15.55 -16.68
C ILE A 52 10.59 14.39 -17.62
N GLU A 53 11.59 13.69 -18.14
CA GLU A 53 11.38 12.48 -18.96
C GLU A 53 10.80 11.34 -18.11
N ALA A 54 9.82 10.64 -18.67
CA ALA A 54 9.33 9.38 -18.14
C ALA A 54 8.99 8.41 -19.27
N ASN A 55 9.29 7.13 -19.05
CA ASN A 55 9.04 6.05 -19.99
C ASN A 55 7.89 5.18 -19.50
N LEU A 56 6.99 4.74 -20.39
CA LEU A 56 6.00 3.73 -20.10
C LEU A 56 6.65 2.34 -20.09
N ILE A 57 6.34 1.57 -19.06
CA ILE A 57 6.89 0.24 -18.83
C ILE A 57 5.74 -0.76 -18.78
N ALA A 58 5.76 -1.79 -19.62
CA ALA A 58 4.86 -2.93 -19.54
C ALA A 58 5.52 -4.05 -18.72
N VAL A 59 4.78 -4.63 -17.79
CA VAL A 59 5.25 -5.70 -16.90
C VAL A 59 4.12 -6.69 -16.65
N ASN A 60 4.48 -7.90 -16.22
CA ASN A 60 3.54 -8.88 -15.70
C ASN A 60 3.35 -8.68 -14.19
N ALA A 61 2.13 -8.48 -13.72
CA ALA A 61 1.79 -8.33 -12.31
C ALA A 61 1.42 -9.67 -11.65
N ASP A 62 1.02 -10.68 -12.41
CA ASP A 62 0.80 -12.05 -11.93
C ASP A 62 2.09 -12.73 -11.43
N LEU A 63 2.03 -13.94 -10.87
CA LEU A 63 3.22 -14.64 -10.34
C LEU A 63 4.11 -15.25 -11.45
N GLN A 64 4.38 -14.50 -12.53
CA GLN A 64 5.27 -14.89 -13.62
C GLN A 64 6.53 -14.02 -13.64
N PHE A 65 7.70 -14.64 -13.50
CA PHE A 65 9.00 -13.95 -13.38
C PHE A 65 9.91 -14.11 -14.61
N THR A 66 9.43 -14.82 -15.62
CA THR A 66 10.11 -15.11 -16.88
C THR A 66 9.17 -14.83 -18.04
N LEU A 67 9.75 -14.49 -19.18
CA LEU A 67 8.98 -14.42 -20.42
C LEU A 67 8.81 -15.82 -20.99
N THR A 68 7.69 -16.06 -21.66
CA THR A 68 7.53 -17.21 -22.54
C THR A 68 8.40 -17.03 -23.78
N GLU A 69 8.93 -18.14 -24.30
CA GLU A 69 9.72 -18.12 -25.55
C GLU A 69 8.84 -17.96 -26.79
N VAL A 70 7.56 -18.34 -26.68
CA VAL A 70 6.56 -18.20 -27.75
C VAL A 70 5.82 -16.88 -27.61
N ALA A 71 5.41 -16.29 -28.74
CA ALA A 71 4.72 -15.01 -28.77
C ALA A 71 3.35 -15.09 -28.08
N THR A 72 3.31 -14.77 -26.78
CA THR A 72 2.09 -14.65 -25.97
C THR A 72 2.03 -13.26 -25.34
N PRO A 73 0.84 -12.82 -24.91
CA PRO A 73 0.69 -11.64 -24.04
C PRO A 73 1.46 -11.83 -22.72
N ASN A 74 2.72 -11.41 -22.69
CA ASN A 74 3.60 -11.57 -21.52
C ASN A 74 3.37 -10.48 -20.46
N PHE A 75 2.67 -9.40 -20.80
CA PHE A 75 2.48 -8.23 -19.94
C PHE A 75 0.99 -7.96 -19.74
N ASP A 76 0.60 -7.61 -18.53
CA ASP A 76 -0.79 -7.37 -18.09
C ASP A 76 -0.94 -6.01 -17.36
N HIS A 77 0.19 -5.34 -17.06
CA HIS A 77 0.24 -4.12 -16.26
C HIS A 77 1.17 -3.08 -16.87
N ALA A 78 0.89 -1.82 -16.60
CA ALA A 78 1.66 -0.68 -17.10
C ALA A 78 1.99 0.30 -15.97
N ILE A 79 3.26 0.69 -15.89
CA ILE A 79 3.81 1.66 -14.92
C ILE A 79 4.69 2.69 -15.64
N ALA A 80 5.30 3.62 -14.90
CA ALA A 80 6.24 4.59 -15.45
C ALA A 80 7.64 4.40 -14.88
N TYR A 81 8.69 4.66 -15.66
CA TYR A 81 10.07 4.78 -15.21
C TYR A 81 10.56 6.22 -15.44
N VAL A 82 11.19 6.81 -14.44
CA VAL A 82 11.69 8.19 -14.47
C VAL A 82 13.22 8.17 -14.40
N PRO A 83 13.94 8.36 -15.53
CA PRO A 83 15.39 8.24 -15.58
C PRO A 83 16.13 9.20 -14.64
N ALA A 84 15.63 10.43 -14.50
CA ALA A 84 16.28 11.49 -13.70
C ALA A 84 16.45 11.14 -12.21
N ILE A 85 15.68 10.18 -11.70
CA ILE A 85 15.74 9.70 -10.32
C ILE A 85 15.94 8.19 -10.23
N ASP A 86 16.10 7.52 -11.36
CA ASP A 86 16.19 6.06 -11.50
C ASP A 86 15.09 5.31 -10.71
N GLN A 87 13.83 5.72 -10.89
CA GLN A 87 12.70 5.08 -10.20
C GLN A 87 11.60 4.63 -11.14
N TYR A 88 11.12 3.43 -10.86
CA TYR A 88 9.84 2.93 -11.34
C TYR A 88 8.73 3.40 -10.40
N LEU A 89 7.65 3.90 -10.97
CA LEU A 89 6.52 4.50 -10.28
C LEU A 89 5.23 3.86 -10.78
N ASP A 90 4.45 3.31 -9.85
CA ASP A 90 3.14 2.73 -10.13
C ASP A 90 2.02 3.61 -9.56
N PRO A 91 1.51 4.58 -10.32
CA PRO A 91 0.41 5.43 -9.87
C PRO A 91 -0.93 4.69 -9.71
N THR A 92 -1.05 3.42 -10.08
CA THR A 92 -2.27 2.61 -9.82
C THR A 92 -2.31 2.07 -8.40
N ALA A 93 -1.15 1.94 -7.76
CA ALA A 93 -1.02 1.42 -6.41
C ALA A 93 -1.40 2.50 -5.38
N SER A 94 -2.70 2.70 -5.20
CA SER A 94 -3.31 3.77 -4.40
C SER A 94 -2.98 3.78 -2.91
N LEU A 95 -2.23 2.80 -2.41
CA LEU A 95 -1.77 2.70 -1.01
C LEU A 95 -0.25 2.86 -0.86
N LEU A 96 0.51 2.88 -1.96
CA LEU A 96 1.97 2.94 -1.93
C LEU A 96 2.47 4.38 -2.03
N SER A 97 3.51 4.67 -1.26
CA SER A 97 4.21 5.94 -1.31
C SER A 97 5.02 6.07 -2.59
N PHE A 98 5.42 7.32 -2.90
CA PHE A 98 6.39 7.57 -3.94
C PHE A 98 7.69 6.77 -3.73
N GLY A 99 8.21 6.20 -4.82
CA GLY A 99 9.38 5.34 -4.86
C GLY A 99 9.17 3.94 -4.27
N SER A 100 7.94 3.57 -3.91
CA SER A 100 7.58 2.20 -3.54
C SER A 100 6.83 1.56 -4.70
N LEU A 101 7.03 0.26 -4.89
CA LEU A 101 6.33 -0.54 -5.89
C LEU A 101 5.64 -1.73 -5.24
N PRO A 102 4.55 -2.25 -5.85
CA PRO A 102 4.01 -3.53 -5.45
C PRO A 102 5.11 -4.61 -5.49
N ALA A 103 5.21 -5.40 -4.42
CA ALA A 103 6.30 -6.36 -4.24
C ALA A 103 6.37 -7.40 -5.38
N ASN A 104 5.22 -7.73 -5.95
CA ASN A 104 5.10 -8.62 -7.11
C ASN A 104 5.72 -8.06 -8.39
N LEU A 105 6.10 -6.78 -8.49
CA LEU A 105 6.77 -6.24 -9.69
C LEU A 105 8.30 -6.36 -9.63
N GLY A 106 8.88 -6.51 -8.44
CA GLY A 106 10.33 -6.55 -8.23
C GLY A 106 10.98 -7.75 -8.90
N GLY A 107 12.14 -7.54 -9.53
CA GLY A 107 12.95 -8.59 -10.14
C GLY A 107 12.45 -9.11 -11.49
N LYS A 108 11.34 -8.60 -12.01
CA LYS A 108 10.72 -9.10 -13.24
C LYS A 108 11.28 -8.48 -14.52
N PRO A 109 11.31 -9.24 -15.64
CA PRO A 109 11.50 -8.66 -16.95
C PRO A 109 10.32 -7.73 -17.28
N ALA A 110 10.62 -6.59 -17.90
CA ALA A 110 9.63 -5.60 -18.31
C ALA A 110 10.05 -4.98 -19.65
N LEU A 111 9.08 -4.55 -20.45
CA LEU A 111 9.32 -3.86 -21.70
C LEU A 111 9.26 -2.35 -21.47
N ASN A 112 10.36 -1.65 -21.76
CA ASN A 112 10.30 -0.20 -21.91
C ASN A 112 9.71 0.12 -23.29
N ILE A 113 8.43 0.51 -23.30
CA ILE A 113 7.66 0.74 -24.53
C ILE A 113 8.29 1.87 -25.34
N ASP A 114 8.70 2.94 -24.68
CA ASP A 114 9.21 4.15 -25.34
C ASP A 114 10.59 3.96 -25.97
N LYS A 115 11.40 3.05 -25.43
CA LYS A 115 12.73 2.72 -25.97
C LYS A 115 12.73 1.46 -26.83
N GLY A 116 11.66 0.65 -26.79
CA GLY A 116 11.58 -0.64 -27.48
C GLY A 116 12.56 -1.69 -26.94
N THR A 117 12.94 -1.59 -25.65
CA THR A 117 13.98 -2.44 -25.05
C THR A 117 13.47 -3.21 -23.83
N MET A 118 13.95 -4.44 -23.65
CA MET A 118 13.73 -5.19 -22.43
C MET A 118 14.60 -4.67 -21.29
N VAL A 119 14.01 -4.57 -20.11
CA VAL A 119 14.67 -4.18 -18.85
C VAL A 119 14.28 -5.16 -17.74
N ARG A 120 14.92 -5.04 -16.58
CA ARG A 120 14.54 -5.77 -15.37
C ARG A 120 14.26 -4.78 -14.25
N ILE A 121 13.09 -4.85 -13.63
CA ILE A 121 12.75 -4.00 -12.49
C ILE A 121 13.61 -4.44 -11.30
N PRO A 122 14.31 -3.51 -10.61
CA PRO A 122 15.08 -3.83 -9.42
C PRO A 122 14.21 -4.47 -8.34
N VAL A 123 14.78 -5.38 -7.56
CA VAL A 123 14.12 -5.89 -6.35
C VAL A 123 14.13 -4.78 -5.30
N PRO A 124 12.98 -4.43 -4.67
CA PRO A 124 12.95 -3.45 -3.60
C PRO A 124 13.92 -3.82 -2.47
N THR A 125 14.63 -2.83 -1.95
CA THR A 125 15.53 -2.97 -0.81
C THR A 125 14.73 -3.11 0.50
N ALA A 126 15.33 -3.74 1.51
CA ALA A 126 14.66 -4.03 2.78
C ALA A 126 14.18 -2.78 3.54
N ASP A 127 14.81 -1.63 3.31
CA ASP A 127 14.39 -0.35 3.89
C ASP A 127 13.05 0.16 3.33
N ARG A 128 12.62 -0.33 2.15
CA ARG A 128 11.29 -0.06 1.57
C ARG A 128 10.20 -1.00 2.11
N PHE A 129 10.55 -1.92 3.01
CA PHE A 129 9.61 -2.76 3.75
C PHE A 129 9.97 -2.78 5.24
N LYS A 130 9.52 -1.76 5.97
CA LYS A 130 9.60 -1.74 7.44
C LYS A 130 8.20 -1.82 8.03
N LEU A 131 8.04 -2.68 9.01
CA LEU A 131 6.83 -2.80 9.83
C LEU A 131 7.29 -2.98 11.28
N ALA A 132 6.76 -2.17 12.18
CA ALA A 132 7.09 -2.19 13.60
C ALA A 132 5.84 -2.02 14.44
N THR A 133 5.82 -2.65 15.62
CA THR A 133 4.76 -2.50 16.60
C THR A 133 5.37 -2.14 17.95
N ASP A 134 5.05 -0.95 18.44
CA ASP A 134 5.46 -0.48 19.77
C ASP A 134 4.28 -0.55 20.72
N THR A 135 4.33 -1.43 21.71
CA THR A 135 3.25 -1.59 22.70
C THR A 135 3.73 -1.16 24.08
N GLN A 136 3.08 -0.12 24.62
CA GLN A 136 3.20 0.29 26.01
C GLN A 136 2.04 -0.30 26.80
N TYR A 137 2.34 -0.84 27.98
CA TYR A 137 1.38 -1.53 28.82
C TYR A 137 1.58 -1.13 30.28
N THR A 138 0.50 -0.71 30.93
CA THR A 138 0.45 -0.35 32.34
C THR A 138 -0.48 -1.30 33.06
N LEU A 139 0.01 -1.93 34.14
CA LEU A 139 -0.79 -2.74 35.06
C LEU A 139 -0.90 -2.00 36.38
N ALA A 140 -2.12 -1.64 36.78
CA ALA A 140 -2.39 -1.05 38.07
C ALA A 140 -2.50 -2.12 39.17
N SER A 141 -2.38 -1.71 40.43
CA SER A 141 -2.44 -2.60 41.60
C SER A 141 -3.80 -3.30 41.79
N ASP A 142 -4.87 -2.74 41.22
CA ASP A 142 -6.22 -3.33 41.21
C ASP A 142 -6.43 -4.32 40.04
N GLY A 143 -5.39 -4.58 39.26
CA GLY A 143 -5.44 -5.49 38.11
C GLY A 143 -6.03 -4.87 36.85
N THR A 144 -6.40 -3.59 36.85
CA THR A 144 -6.78 -2.87 35.63
C THR A 144 -5.57 -2.64 34.74
N ARG A 145 -5.81 -2.64 33.43
CA ARG A 145 -4.73 -2.59 32.44
C ARG A 145 -5.03 -1.56 31.38
N GLU A 146 -4.01 -0.78 31.04
CA GLU A 146 -4.05 0.14 29.91
C GLU A 146 -2.96 -0.26 28.93
N ALA A 147 -3.32 -0.32 27.65
CA ALA A 147 -2.39 -0.64 26.58
C ALA A 147 -2.50 0.40 25.48
N ARG A 148 -1.35 0.88 25.00
CA ARG A 148 -1.24 1.69 23.79
C ARG A 148 -0.29 0.98 22.84
N SER A 149 -0.80 0.58 21.69
CA SER A 149 -0.01 -0.07 20.64
C SER A 149 0.03 0.80 19.40
N VAL A 150 1.22 1.04 18.85
CA VAL A 150 1.42 1.78 17.61
C VAL A 150 1.99 0.83 16.58
N LEU A 151 1.19 0.49 15.57
CA LEU A 151 1.65 -0.19 14.36
C LEU A 151 2.14 0.88 13.39
N SER A 152 3.43 0.87 13.05
CA SER A 152 4.02 1.80 12.09
C SER A 152 4.69 1.05 10.94
N GLY A 153 4.75 1.67 9.77
CA GLY A 153 5.45 1.10 8.63
C GLY A 153 6.01 2.15 7.67
N THR A 154 6.91 1.72 6.80
CA THR A 154 7.54 2.53 5.74
C THR A 154 7.44 1.81 4.41
N GLY A 155 7.24 2.56 3.32
CA GLY A 155 7.11 2.02 1.96
C GLY A 155 5.96 1.03 1.86
N THR A 156 6.25 -0.21 1.49
CA THR A 156 5.25 -1.30 1.42
C THR A 156 4.71 -1.70 2.80
N GLY A 157 5.44 -1.45 3.89
CA GLY A 157 4.88 -1.63 5.24
C GLY A 157 3.82 -0.57 5.58
N ALA A 158 3.97 0.65 5.06
CA ALA A 158 2.99 1.72 5.25
C ALA A 158 1.66 1.43 4.54
N SER A 159 1.68 0.72 3.40
CA SER A 159 0.45 0.36 2.67
C SER A 159 -0.42 -0.63 3.45
N LEU A 160 0.19 -1.54 4.22
CA LEU A 160 -0.56 -2.43 5.14
C LEU A 160 -1.30 -1.62 6.20
N GLY A 161 -0.64 -0.61 6.78
CA GLY A 161 -1.27 0.32 7.71
C GLY A 161 -2.43 1.07 7.06
N ARG A 162 -2.24 1.63 5.86
CA ARG A 162 -3.32 2.32 5.13
C ARG A 162 -4.50 1.41 4.82
N TYR A 163 -4.24 0.18 4.37
CA TYR A 163 -5.29 -0.82 4.11
C TYR A 163 -6.12 -1.08 5.37
N ARG A 164 -5.46 -1.26 6.52
CA ARG A 164 -6.13 -1.42 7.82
C ARG A 164 -6.95 -0.20 8.19
N ALA A 165 -6.40 1.00 8.03
CA ALA A 165 -7.09 2.25 8.33
C ALA A 165 -8.33 2.46 7.44
N GLN A 166 -8.27 2.16 6.14
CA GLN A 166 -9.45 2.20 5.26
C GLN A 166 -10.56 1.26 5.73
N GLY A 167 -10.20 0.05 6.18
CA GLY A 167 -11.17 -0.88 6.78
C GLY A 167 -11.77 -0.35 8.09
N LEU A 168 -11.01 0.44 8.85
CA LEU A 168 -11.46 1.07 10.09
C LEU A 168 -12.33 2.33 9.85
N GLU A 169 -12.23 2.98 8.70
CA GLU A 169 -13.09 4.14 8.34
C GLU A 169 -14.56 3.76 8.16
N THR A 170 -14.85 2.50 7.81
CA THR A 170 -16.21 2.05 7.43
C THR A 170 -16.94 1.29 8.54
N VAL A 171 -16.34 1.20 9.73
CA VAL A 171 -16.85 0.39 10.85
C VAL A 171 -16.89 1.20 12.15
N ASP A 172 -17.65 0.70 13.12
CA ASP A 172 -17.54 1.17 14.50
C ASP A 172 -16.22 0.68 15.10
N ARG A 173 -15.25 1.60 15.19
CA ARG A 173 -13.89 1.34 15.70
C ARG A 173 -13.91 0.89 17.16
N THR A 174 -14.74 1.49 18.00
CA THR A 174 -14.86 1.15 19.42
C THR A 174 -15.40 -0.26 19.59
N ASN A 175 -16.44 -0.61 18.83
CA ASN A 175 -16.98 -1.97 18.82
C ASN A 175 -15.99 -2.99 18.25
N THR A 176 -15.20 -2.62 17.24
CA THR A 176 -14.14 -3.46 16.67
C THR A 176 -13.04 -3.73 17.71
N ALA A 177 -12.59 -2.70 18.42
CA ALA A 177 -11.62 -2.83 19.52
C ALA A 177 -12.19 -3.69 20.66
N ARG A 178 -13.45 -3.48 21.05
CA ARG A 178 -14.14 -4.29 22.07
C ARG A 178 -14.17 -5.77 21.69
N LYS A 179 -14.53 -6.11 20.44
CA LYS A 179 -14.55 -7.50 19.95
C LYS A 179 -13.17 -8.16 20.01
N LEU A 180 -12.09 -7.42 19.73
CA LEU A 180 -10.73 -7.93 19.85
C LEU A 180 -10.34 -8.20 21.31
N ILE A 181 -10.76 -7.34 22.24
CA ILE A 181 -10.59 -7.57 23.68
C ILE A 181 -11.37 -8.83 24.11
N GLU A 182 -12.61 -8.98 23.65
CA GLU A 182 -13.46 -10.13 23.96
C GLU A 182 -12.93 -11.45 23.39
N GLN A 183 -12.37 -11.43 22.17
CA GLN A 183 -11.68 -12.58 21.58
C GLN A 183 -10.47 -13.03 22.38
N ALA A 184 -9.82 -12.12 23.11
CA ALA A 184 -8.74 -12.43 24.04
C ALA A 184 -9.25 -12.93 25.42
N GLY A 185 -10.56 -13.13 25.60
CA GLY A 185 -11.16 -13.55 26.87
C GLY A 185 -11.20 -12.46 27.94
N LEU A 186 -11.10 -11.20 27.51
CA LEU A 186 -11.02 -10.02 28.36
C LEU A 186 -12.28 -9.16 28.22
N SER A 187 -12.50 -8.25 29.16
CA SER A 187 -13.52 -7.21 29.06
C SER A 187 -12.86 -5.83 29.12
N GLY A 188 -13.39 -4.87 28.37
CA GLY A 188 -12.76 -3.56 28.28
C GLY A 188 -13.32 -2.69 27.15
N THR A 189 -12.68 -1.55 26.98
CA THR A 189 -12.94 -0.60 25.88
C THR A 189 -11.66 -0.34 25.11
N GLY A 190 -11.79 0.16 23.89
CA GLY A 190 -10.65 0.61 23.12
C GLY A 190 -11.08 1.39 21.89
N ASP A 191 -10.11 1.98 21.20
CA ASP A 191 -10.32 2.73 19.97
C ASP A 191 -9.05 2.73 19.11
N TYR A 192 -9.21 3.12 17.84
CA TYR A 192 -8.16 3.27 16.85
C TYR A 192 -8.06 4.71 16.34
N SER A 193 -6.86 5.26 16.31
CA SER A 193 -6.55 6.56 15.70
C SER A 193 -5.49 6.40 14.62
N PHE A 194 -5.67 7.12 13.51
CA PHE A 194 -4.79 7.06 12.34
C PHE A 194 -4.95 8.31 11.48
N PRO A 195 -3.90 8.74 10.75
CA PRO A 195 -4.00 9.84 9.79
C PRO A 195 -4.77 9.40 8.55
N ASN A 196 -5.12 10.34 7.66
CA ASN A 196 -5.86 10.04 6.43
C ASN A 196 -5.14 8.94 5.61
N PRO A 197 -5.74 7.76 5.38
CA PRO A 197 -5.08 6.66 4.67
C PRO A 197 -4.82 6.95 3.19
N ARG A 198 -5.47 7.98 2.62
CA ARG A 198 -5.24 8.43 1.25
C ARG A 198 -3.99 9.32 1.16
N GLU A 199 -3.36 9.67 2.29
CA GLU A 199 -2.08 10.36 2.33
C GLU A 199 -0.89 9.41 2.15
N LEU A 200 -0.34 9.41 0.93
CA LEU A 200 0.82 8.63 0.47
C LEU A 200 2.19 9.20 0.91
N SER A 201 2.32 9.57 2.19
CA SER A 201 3.63 9.80 2.85
C SER A 201 4.46 8.51 2.86
N ASP A 202 5.77 8.60 3.07
CA ASP A 202 6.59 7.37 3.07
C ASP A 202 6.31 6.45 4.27
N GLY A 203 6.01 7.05 5.43
CA GLY A 203 5.56 6.35 6.63
C GLY A 203 4.04 6.41 6.84
N TYR A 204 3.52 5.44 7.60
CA TYR A 204 2.12 5.44 8.07
C TYR A 204 2.02 4.71 9.42
N ALA A 205 1.15 5.17 10.31
CA ALA A 205 0.96 4.57 11.63
C ALA A 205 -0.51 4.51 12.05
N ILE A 206 -0.88 3.43 12.74
CA ILE A 206 -2.16 3.25 13.44
C ILE A 206 -1.86 3.11 14.93
N THR A 207 -2.55 3.90 15.74
CA THR A 207 -2.54 3.76 17.19
C THR A 207 -3.80 3.04 17.63
N ALA A 208 -3.64 1.94 18.38
CA ALA A 208 -4.70 1.28 19.12
C ALA A 208 -4.54 1.61 20.61
N THR A 209 -5.64 1.94 21.27
CA THR A 209 -5.69 2.13 22.72
C THR A 209 -6.71 1.18 23.31
N PHE A 210 -6.35 0.52 24.40
CA PHE A 210 -7.22 -0.42 25.10
C PHE A 210 -7.18 -0.16 26.60
N ARG A 211 -8.34 -0.26 27.25
CA ARG A 211 -8.50 -0.31 28.70
C ARG A 211 -9.22 -1.60 29.04
N ILE A 212 -8.52 -2.49 29.74
CA ILE A 212 -9.03 -3.81 30.10
C ILE A 212 -9.42 -3.79 31.58
N SER A 213 -10.69 -4.12 31.83
CA SER A 213 -11.33 -4.00 33.14
C SER A 213 -11.32 -5.31 33.93
N LYS A 214 -11.09 -6.46 33.27
CA LYS A 214 -10.97 -7.75 33.98
C LYS A 214 -9.60 -7.83 34.68
N PRO A 215 -9.55 -8.07 36.01
CA PRO A 215 -8.29 -8.32 36.71
C PRO A 215 -7.56 -9.53 36.13
N VAL A 216 -6.23 -9.52 36.17
CA VAL A 216 -5.45 -10.74 35.92
C VAL A 216 -5.62 -11.64 37.15
N GLU A 217 -6.15 -12.84 36.97
CA GLU A 217 -6.05 -13.88 38.01
C GLU A 217 -4.59 -14.33 38.07
N LEU A 218 -3.81 -13.70 38.95
CA LEU A 218 -2.53 -14.24 39.38
C LEU A 218 -2.89 -15.42 40.28
N GLY A 219 -2.83 -16.64 39.75
CA GLY A 219 -3.09 -17.86 40.52
C GLY A 219 -2.33 -17.84 41.84
N GLU A 220 -2.94 -18.37 42.91
CA GLU A 220 -2.34 -18.36 44.24
C GLU A 220 -0.91 -18.90 44.19
N TRP A 221 0.05 -18.14 44.74
CA TRP A 221 1.40 -18.61 44.92
C TRP A 221 1.38 -19.89 45.74
N THR A 222 1.60 -21.03 45.09
CA THR A 222 1.80 -22.28 45.80
C THR A 222 3.16 -22.17 46.47
N ARG A 223 3.19 -21.83 47.76
CA ARG A 223 4.40 -21.97 48.57
C ARG A 223 4.73 -23.45 48.62
N ILE A 224 5.70 -23.87 47.80
CA ILE A 224 6.33 -25.18 47.96
C ILE A 224 7.08 -25.12 49.30
N ARG A 225 6.57 -25.86 50.28
CA ARG A 225 7.23 -26.10 51.57
C ARG A 225 8.23 -27.24 51.43
#